data_AF-A0A453TDG2-F1
#
_entry.id   AF-A0A453TDG2-F1
#
_cell.length_a   1.000
_cell.length_b   1.000
_cell.length_c   1.000
_cell.angle_alpha   90.00
_cell.angle_beta   90.00
_cell.angle_gamma   90.00
#
_symmetry.space_group_name_H-M   'P 1'
#
loop_
_entity.id
_entity.type
_entity.pdbx_description
1 polymer ?
#
loop_
_entity_poly.entity_id
_entity_poly.type
_entity_poly.pdbx_seq_one_letter_code
_entity_poly.pdbx_strand_id
1 'polypeptide(L)'
;REQRWRRCDFRDGRALLCIDTDGGAMVRDVAVCDPLHRRYLLLPPVPQGLPDLVHHLDPFLAPAGGDEGADTDTAAGAPFRFKVMCLAQYHTRLVLHIYSSSGPHAGQWRTVTFDGWAALLAGVSDHARSSAAFGKRYYAHGCFCWAICAINKLLLLDTATTEFSSVNLPPDLMNHQVAFVEASQGRLGMFALSQVPTHLVPRLRYSILVSTGDDDPGRWQKKKVVTLSHDYCYQIIGVAGGYLLLYLVTDNPDSFPPGKVPDPGCFSLNLRTMELERFSRNRDILPLQGQLYSGFPPYLSPPTI
;
A
#
# COMPACT_ATOMS: atom_id res chain seq x y z
N ARG A 1 14.14 -26.92 7.26
CA ARG A 1 12.99 -26.02 7.53
C ARG A 1 12.32 -25.74 6.20
N GLU A 2 11.05 -26.07 6.05
CA GLU A 2 10.28 -25.71 4.86
C GLU A 2 10.13 -24.19 4.79
N GLN A 3 10.54 -23.58 3.68
CA GLN A 3 10.40 -22.14 3.46
C GLN A 3 8.94 -21.82 3.16
N ARG A 4 8.35 -20.90 3.92
CA ARG A 4 6.92 -20.57 3.82
C ARG A 4 6.70 -19.46 2.79
N TRP A 5 5.95 -19.76 1.74
CA TRP A 5 5.44 -18.75 0.83
C TRP A 5 4.47 -17.81 1.56
N ARG A 6 4.64 -16.51 1.36
CA ARG A 6 3.73 -15.46 1.80
C ARG A 6 3.17 -14.72 0.60
N ARG A 7 1.92 -14.27 0.68
CA ARG A 7 1.37 -13.34 -0.30
C ARG A 7 1.86 -11.93 -0.01
N CYS A 8 2.46 -11.29 -1.00
CA CYS A 8 2.98 -9.93 -0.93
C CYS A 8 1.97 -8.93 -1.50
N ASP A 9 1.25 -9.29 -2.57
CA ASP A 9 0.26 -8.41 -3.21
C ASP A 9 -0.84 -9.19 -3.95
N PHE A 10 -1.93 -8.52 -4.29
CA PHE A 10 -2.97 -9.04 -5.18
C PHE A 10 -3.58 -7.93 -6.02
N ARG A 11 -3.60 -8.10 -7.34
CA ARG A 11 -4.14 -7.13 -8.30
C ARG A 11 -4.59 -7.82 -9.58
N ASP A 12 -5.67 -7.33 -10.18
CA ASP A 12 -6.22 -7.82 -11.44
C ASP A 12 -6.39 -9.34 -11.48
N GLY A 13 -6.91 -9.92 -10.40
CA GLY A 13 -7.12 -11.37 -10.28
C GLY A 13 -5.84 -12.20 -10.06
N ARG A 14 -4.68 -11.57 -9.89
CA ARG A 14 -3.37 -12.24 -9.73
C ARG A 14 -2.80 -12.03 -8.35
N ALA A 15 -2.20 -13.09 -7.81
CA ALA A 15 -1.49 -13.05 -6.53
C ALA A 15 0.02 -12.99 -6.78
N LEU A 16 0.71 -12.14 -6.05
CA LEU A 16 2.16 -12.14 -5.97
C LEU A 16 2.58 -12.83 -4.67
N LEU A 17 3.39 -13.87 -4.80
CA LEU A 17 3.90 -14.64 -3.68
C LEU A 17 5.42 -14.48 -3.60
N CYS A 18 5.94 -14.44 -2.38
CA CYS A 18 7.36 -14.35 -2.10
C CYS A 18 7.73 -15.35 -1.00
N ILE A 19 8.96 -15.86 -1.03
CA ILE A 19 9.56 -16.56 0.10
C ILE A 19 10.32 -15.55 0.95
N ASP A 20 9.97 -15.50 2.24
CA ASP A 20 10.72 -14.74 3.24
C ASP A 20 11.94 -15.55 3.69
N THR A 21 13.10 -14.90 3.80
CA THR A 21 14.29 -15.50 4.40
C THR A 21 14.37 -15.10 5.87
N ASP A 22 14.78 -16.02 6.75
CA ASP A 22 15.01 -15.74 8.18
C ASP A 22 15.85 -14.44 8.34
N GLY A 23 15.20 -13.33 8.69
CA GLY A 23 15.81 -11.98 8.70
C GLY A 23 14.98 -10.85 8.06
N GLY A 24 13.88 -11.16 7.34
CA GLY A 24 12.84 -10.19 6.93
C GLY A 24 13.20 -9.17 5.85
N ALA A 25 14.47 -9.07 5.45
CA ALA A 25 14.96 -8.08 4.48
C ALA A 25 15.12 -8.60 3.05
N MET A 26 14.96 -9.92 2.81
CA MET A 26 15.21 -10.51 1.50
C MET A 26 14.02 -11.29 0.97
N VAL A 27 13.86 -11.19 -0.35
CA VAL A 27 12.90 -11.96 -1.13
C VAL A 27 13.72 -12.81 -2.09
N ARG A 28 13.73 -14.13 -1.89
CA ARG A 28 14.55 -15.05 -2.70
C ARG A 28 13.82 -15.49 -3.97
N ASP A 29 12.61 -15.99 -3.78
CA ASP A 29 11.76 -16.52 -4.84
C ASP A 29 10.48 -15.70 -4.92
N VAL A 30 10.16 -15.20 -6.11
CA VAL A 30 8.93 -14.46 -6.40
C VAL A 30 8.13 -15.20 -7.46
N ALA A 31 6.85 -15.44 -7.19
CA ALA A 31 5.95 -16.08 -8.14
C ALA A 31 4.70 -15.22 -8.36
N VAL A 32 4.27 -15.12 -9.62
CA VAL A 32 2.96 -14.56 -9.96
C VAL A 32 2.02 -15.72 -10.24
N CYS A 33 0.93 -15.80 -9.50
CA CYS A 33 -0.10 -16.82 -9.64
C CYS A 33 -1.36 -16.21 -10.24
N ASP A 34 -1.93 -16.90 -11.23
CA ASP A 34 -3.25 -16.66 -11.79
C ASP A 34 -4.14 -17.84 -11.41
N PRO A 35 -4.85 -17.74 -10.26
CA PRO A 35 -5.66 -18.82 -9.73
C PRO A 35 -6.82 -19.18 -10.66
N LEU A 36 -7.33 -18.22 -11.44
CA LEU A 36 -8.45 -18.44 -12.36
C LEU A 36 -8.04 -19.44 -13.47
N HIS A 37 -6.83 -19.28 -14.00
CA HIS A 37 -6.30 -20.16 -15.05
C HIS A 37 -5.37 -21.26 -14.53
N ARG A 38 -5.28 -21.43 -13.20
CA ARG A 38 -4.44 -22.45 -12.52
C ARG A 38 -2.99 -22.48 -13.01
N ARG A 39 -2.43 -21.31 -13.27
CA ARG A 39 -1.05 -21.16 -13.75
C ARG A 39 -0.26 -20.23 -12.85
N TYR A 40 1.05 -20.41 -12.84
CA TYR A 40 1.97 -19.51 -12.17
C TYR A 40 3.23 -19.33 -13.00
N LEU A 41 3.93 -18.22 -12.76
CA LEU A 41 5.28 -18.00 -13.27
C LEU A 41 6.19 -17.66 -12.11
N LEU A 42 7.26 -18.44 -11.97
CA LEU A 42 8.38 -18.10 -11.11
C LEU A 42 9.24 -17.07 -11.84
N LEU A 43 9.48 -15.93 -11.20
CA LEU A 43 10.30 -14.86 -11.77
C LEU A 43 11.79 -15.18 -11.58
N PRO A 44 12.67 -14.65 -12.45
CA PRO A 44 14.09 -14.63 -12.14
C PRO A 44 14.31 -13.91 -10.80
N PRO A 45 15.39 -14.23 -10.06
CA PRO A 45 15.72 -13.55 -8.81
C PRO A 45 15.74 -12.03 -9.00
N VAL A 46 15.14 -11.30 -8.05
CA VAL A 46 15.21 -9.84 -8.05
C VAL A 46 16.69 -9.44 -7.97
N PRO A 47 17.19 -8.52 -8.81
CA PRO A 47 18.56 -8.07 -8.74
C PRO A 47 18.83 -7.42 -7.38
N GLN A 48 19.46 -8.16 -6.47
CA GLN A 48 19.83 -7.67 -5.15
C GLN A 48 21.31 -7.29 -5.19
N GLY A 49 21.65 -6.14 -4.60
CA GLY A 49 23.03 -5.81 -4.26
C GLY A 49 23.55 -6.72 -3.14
N LEU A 50 24.67 -6.34 -2.51
CA LEU A 50 25.15 -7.04 -1.32
C LEU A 50 24.03 -7.08 -0.25
N PRO A 51 23.63 -8.27 0.24
CA PRO A 51 22.47 -8.46 1.13
C PRO A 51 22.46 -7.56 2.37
N ASP A 52 23.65 -7.27 2.91
CA ASP A 52 23.85 -6.57 4.18
C ASP A 52 23.49 -5.07 4.13
N LEU A 53 23.11 -4.55 2.95
CA LEU A 53 22.80 -3.14 2.73
C LEU A 53 21.32 -2.85 2.45
N VAL A 54 20.47 -3.87 2.36
CA VAL A 54 19.02 -3.72 2.08
C VAL A 54 18.25 -3.58 3.39
N HIS A 55 17.58 -2.44 3.57
CA HIS A 55 16.74 -2.19 4.75
C HIS A 55 15.28 -2.56 4.52
N HIS A 56 14.81 -2.45 3.28
CA HIS A 56 13.42 -2.71 2.93
C HIS A 56 13.33 -3.23 1.50
N LEU A 57 12.52 -4.27 1.30
CA LEU A 57 12.24 -4.85 0.00
C LEU A 57 10.74 -5.14 -0.11
N ASP A 58 10.08 -4.50 -1.06
CA ASP A 58 8.63 -4.51 -1.19
C ASP A 58 8.23 -4.86 -2.63
N PRO A 59 7.97 -6.15 -2.93
CA PRO A 59 7.51 -6.61 -4.23
C PRO A 59 5.98 -6.47 -4.38
N PHE A 60 5.53 -6.01 -5.55
CA PHE A 60 4.12 -5.74 -5.83
C PHE A 60 3.73 -5.79 -7.31
N LEU A 61 2.43 -5.95 -7.55
CA LEU A 61 1.87 -5.96 -8.90
C LEU A 61 1.52 -4.54 -9.31
N ALA A 62 1.98 -4.15 -10.51
CA ALA A 62 1.64 -2.89 -11.15
C ALA A 62 0.67 -3.13 -12.32
N PRO A 63 -0.09 -2.11 -12.76
CA PRO A 63 -0.88 -2.21 -13.97
C PRO A 63 0.02 -2.61 -15.14
N ALA A 64 -0.43 -3.58 -15.94
CA ALA A 64 0.36 -4.10 -17.06
C ALA A 64 0.67 -3.02 -18.12
N GLY A 65 -0.04 -1.89 -18.12
CA GLY A 65 -0.04 -0.90 -19.19
C GLY A 65 -0.85 -1.42 -20.38
N GLY A 66 -1.69 -0.57 -20.96
CA GLY A 66 -2.12 -0.77 -22.34
C GLY A 66 -1.02 -0.17 -23.20
N ASP A 67 -0.41 -0.94 -24.09
CA ASP A 67 0.26 -0.31 -25.22
C ASP A 67 -0.80 0.55 -25.93
N GLU A 68 -0.59 1.86 -26.01
CA GLU A 68 -1.34 2.72 -26.92
C GLU A 68 -1.18 2.13 -28.32
N GLY A 69 -2.23 1.48 -28.84
CA GLY A 69 -2.24 0.83 -30.15
C GLY A 69 -2.74 -0.61 -30.20
N ALA A 70 -3.10 -1.23 -29.07
CA ALA A 70 -3.78 -2.53 -29.12
C ALA A 70 -5.29 -2.33 -29.32
N ASP A 71 -5.75 -2.50 -30.57
CA ASP A 71 -7.17 -2.59 -30.92
C ASP A 71 -7.93 -3.49 -29.93
N THR A 72 -8.99 -2.92 -29.38
CA THR A 72 -9.82 -3.47 -28.29
C THR A 72 -10.53 -4.79 -28.63
N ASP A 73 -10.43 -5.28 -29.86
CA ASP A 73 -11.05 -6.52 -30.31
C ASP A 73 -10.14 -7.77 -30.21
N THR A 74 -8.87 -7.61 -29.82
CA THR A 74 -7.96 -8.77 -29.58
C THR A 74 -7.70 -9.04 -28.09
N ALA A 75 -8.34 -8.28 -27.20
CA ALA A 75 -8.13 -8.37 -25.74
C ALA A 75 -8.68 -9.66 -25.11
N ALA A 76 -9.58 -10.37 -25.80
CA ALA A 76 -10.18 -11.63 -25.33
C ALA A 76 -9.21 -12.83 -25.31
N GLY A 77 -7.96 -12.66 -25.77
CA GLY A 77 -6.95 -13.72 -25.84
C GLY A 77 -5.54 -13.34 -25.36
N ALA A 78 -5.35 -12.19 -24.68
CA ALA A 78 -4.01 -11.74 -24.33
C ALA A 78 -3.34 -12.64 -23.25
N PRO A 79 -2.16 -13.23 -23.54
CA PRO A 79 -1.49 -14.19 -22.67
C PRO A 79 -0.94 -13.49 -21.42
N PHE A 80 -1.36 -13.91 -20.21
CA PHE A 80 -0.72 -13.69 -18.91
C PHE A 80 0.16 -12.41 -18.78
N ARG A 81 -0.39 -11.23 -19.13
CA ARG A 81 0.35 -9.95 -19.18
C ARG A 81 0.36 -9.25 -17.84
N PHE A 82 1.47 -9.23 -17.14
CA PHE A 82 1.60 -8.59 -15.84
C PHE A 82 2.90 -7.80 -15.74
N LYS A 83 2.93 -6.90 -14.77
CA LYS A 83 4.11 -6.14 -14.38
C LYS A 83 4.32 -6.31 -12.90
N VAL A 84 5.51 -6.72 -12.50
CA VAL A 84 5.93 -6.77 -11.09
C VAL A 84 6.95 -5.67 -10.87
N MET A 85 6.76 -4.92 -9.80
CA MET A 85 7.71 -3.93 -9.33
C MET A 85 8.22 -4.38 -7.97
N CYS A 86 9.45 -4.00 -7.62
CA CYS A 86 10.03 -4.27 -6.32
C CYS A 86 10.79 -3.04 -5.87
N LEU A 87 10.28 -2.37 -4.84
CA LEU A 87 10.92 -1.21 -4.23
C LEU A 87 11.98 -1.71 -3.25
N ALA A 88 13.23 -1.35 -3.48
CA ALA A 88 14.38 -1.71 -2.66
C ALA A 88 15.01 -0.46 -2.06
N GLN A 89 14.99 -0.38 -0.73
CA GLN A 89 15.66 0.68 0.02
C GLN A 89 17.01 0.18 0.52
N TYR A 90 18.06 0.89 0.11
CA TYR A 90 19.40 0.75 0.63
C TYR A 90 19.73 1.98 1.50
N HIS A 91 20.81 1.91 2.29
CA HIS A 91 21.22 3.01 3.17
C HIS A 91 21.27 4.38 2.47
N THR A 92 21.80 4.46 1.25
CA THR A 92 21.96 5.72 0.50
C THR A 92 21.24 5.75 -0.84
N ARG A 93 20.49 4.70 -1.20
CA ARG A 93 19.84 4.58 -2.51
C ARG A 93 18.45 4.02 -2.35
N LEU A 94 17.54 4.52 -3.18
CA LEU A 94 16.24 3.90 -3.39
C LEU A 94 16.19 3.43 -4.84
N VAL A 95 15.82 2.17 -5.03
CA VAL A 95 15.88 1.50 -6.33
C VAL A 95 14.55 0.80 -6.58
N LEU A 96 14.08 0.86 -7.82
CA LEU A 96 12.91 0.14 -8.29
C LEU A 96 13.33 -0.90 -9.33
N HIS A 97 13.11 -2.16 -9.01
CA HIS A 97 13.26 -3.25 -9.99
C HIS A 97 11.90 -3.51 -10.64
N ILE A 98 11.86 -3.58 -11.96
CA ILE A 98 10.63 -3.78 -12.72
C ILE A 98 10.81 -5.00 -13.61
N TYR A 99 9.86 -5.91 -13.56
CA TYR A 99 9.75 -7.07 -14.43
C TYR A 99 8.44 -6.97 -15.20
N SER A 100 8.50 -7.16 -16.51
CA SER A 100 7.33 -7.24 -17.38
C SER A 100 7.27 -8.63 -18.03
N SER A 101 6.08 -9.22 -18.11
CA SER A 101 5.90 -10.48 -18.85
C SER A 101 5.71 -10.29 -20.37
N SER A 102 5.56 -9.04 -20.83
CA SER A 102 5.43 -8.69 -22.25
C SER A 102 6.19 -7.40 -22.58
N GLY A 103 6.36 -7.15 -23.88
CA GLY A 103 7.05 -5.96 -24.41
C GLY A 103 8.53 -6.20 -24.71
N PRO A 104 9.28 -5.14 -25.10
CA PRO A 104 10.66 -5.25 -25.59
C PRO A 104 11.67 -5.83 -24.57
N HIS A 105 11.37 -5.71 -23.28
CA HIS A 105 12.21 -6.17 -22.17
C HIS A 105 11.57 -7.33 -21.39
N ALA A 106 10.70 -8.10 -22.04
CA ALA A 106 9.98 -9.20 -21.41
C ALA A 106 10.94 -10.24 -20.79
N GLY A 107 10.60 -10.73 -19.61
CA GLY A 107 11.36 -11.80 -18.96
C GLY A 107 12.63 -11.35 -18.23
N GLN A 108 12.95 -10.06 -18.22
CA GLN A 108 14.14 -9.52 -17.56
C GLN A 108 13.75 -8.42 -16.56
N TRP A 109 14.55 -8.30 -15.49
CA TRP A 109 14.44 -7.20 -14.55
C TRP A 109 15.17 -5.98 -15.10
N ARG A 110 14.48 -4.84 -15.17
CA ARG A 110 15.08 -3.52 -15.35
C ARG A 110 15.18 -2.83 -13.99
N THR A 111 16.19 -1.98 -13.83
CA THR A 111 16.45 -1.27 -12.59
C THR A 111 16.40 0.23 -12.83
N VAL A 112 15.66 0.96 -12.00
CA VAL A 112 15.57 2.42 -12.00
C VAL A 112 16.01 2.93 -10.64
N THR A 113 16.97 3.85 -10.60
CA THR A 113 17.42 4.47 -9.36
C THR A 113 16.66 5.77 -9.14
N PHE A 114 16.24 6.05 -7.91
CA PHE A 114 15.71 7.34 -7.54
C PHE A 114 16.83 8.30 -7.13
N ASP A 115 17.24 9.17 -8.05
CA ASP A 115 18.33 10.12 -7.82
C ASP A 115 18.01 11.16 -6.74
N GLY A 116 16.72 11.45 -6.52
CA GLY A 116 16.25 12.37 -5.49
C GLY A 116 16.32 11.83 -4.06
N TRP A 117 16.68 10.57 -3.84
CA TRP A 117 16.67 9.95 -2.51
C TRP A 117 17.64 10.64 -1.54
N ALA A 118 18.88 10.90 -1.97
CA ALA A 118 19.87 11.57 -1.13
C ALA A 118 19.44 13.00 -0.75
N ALA A 119 18.85 13.73 -1.70
CA ALA A 119 18.30 15.06 -1.45
C ALA A 119 17.11 15.03 -0.49
N LEU A 120 16.26 14.00 -0.59
CA LEU A 120 15.11 13.80 0.30
C LEU A 120 15.54 13.48 1.74
N LEU A 121 16.70 12.85 1.92
CA LEU A 121 17.32 12.60 3.22
C LEU A 121 18.24 13.73 3.71
N ALA A 122 18.49 14.77 2.89
CA ALA A 122 19.37 15.86 3.26
C ALA A 122 18.82 16.64 4.44
N GLY A 123 19.64 16.88 5.46
CA GLY A 123 19.23 17.59 6.69
C GLY A 123 18.40 16.73 7.66
N VAL A 124 18.16 15.46 7.36
CA VAL A 124 17.51 14.51 8.27
C VAL A 124 18.55 13.92 9.23
N SER A 125 18.23 13.90 10.53
CA SER A 125 19.10 13.30 11.56
C SER A 125 19.34 11.81 11.32
N ASP A 126 20.49 11.27 11.75
CA ASP A 126 20.77 9.83 11.59
C ASP A 126 19.69 8.95 12.23
N HIS A 127 19.11 9.37 13.36
CA HIS A 127 18.00 8.68 14.03
C HIS A 127 16.71 8.67 13.19
N ALA A 128 16.39 9.76 12.50
CA ALA A 128 15.23 9.82 11.61
C ALA A 128 15.49 9.03 10.32
N ARG A 129 16.74 8.94 9.86
CA ARG A 129 17.14 8.11 8.71
C ARG A 129 17.07 6.62 9.00
N SER A 130 17.52 6.19 10.18
CA SER A 130 17.42 4.78 10.60
C SER A 130 15.98 4.34 10.91
N SER A 131 15.08 5.29 11.18
CA SER A 131 13.65 5.07 11.37
C SER A 131 12.79 5.44 10.16
N ALA A 132 13.40 5.79 9.02
CA ALA A 132 12.71 6.07 7.75
C ALA A 132 12.19 4.78 7.11
N ALA A 133 11.29 4.11 7.82
CA ALA A 133 10.55 2.96 7.34
C ALA A 133 9.42 3.43 6.43
N PHE A 134 9.26 2.74 5.30
CA PHE A 134 8.10 2.92 4.44
C PHE A 134 6.85 2.43 5.17
N GLY A 135 5.86 3.31 5.28
CA GLY A 135 4.51 2.95 5.66
C GLY A 135 3.88 2.04 4.61
N LYS A 136 2.65 1.59 4.89
CA LYS A 136 1.88 0.76 3.97
C LYS A 136 1.74 1.43 2.59
N ARG A 137 1.90 0.62 1.54
CA ARG A 137 1.69 1.02 0.14
C ARG A 137 0.20 1.19 -0.18
N TYR A 138 -0.13 2.28 -0.87
CA TYR A 138 -1.46 2.51 -1.46
C TYR A 138 -1.33 2.84 -2.95
N TYR A 139 -2.44 2.73 -3.68
CA TYR A 139 -2.52 3.06 -5.10
C TYR A 139 -3.69 4.00 -5.33
N ALA A 140 -3.42 5.15 -5.94
CA ALA A 140 -4.41 6.18 -6.24
C ALA A 140 -3.95 7.02 -7.44
N HIS A 141 -4.86 7.33 -8.36
CA HIS A 141 -4.61 8.20 -9.53
C HIS A 141 -3.38 7.78 -10.34
N GLY A 142 -3.26 6.47 -10.64
CA GLY A 142 -2.12 5.99 -11.44
C GLY A 142 -0.79 5.90 -10.67
N CYS A 143 -0.73 6.33 -9.41
CA CYS A 143 0.48 6.36 -8.61
C CYS A 143 0.44 5.33 -7.48
N PHE A 144 1.59 4.68 -7.21
CA PHE A 144 1.82 4.08 -5.90
C PHE A 144 2.32 5.13 -4.92
N CYS A 145 1.95 4.99 -3.65
CA CYS A 145 2.34 5.94 -2.63
C CYS A 145 2.70 5.28 -1.29
N TRP A 146 3.74 5.83 -0.65
CA TRP A 146 4.23 5.39 0.65
C TRP A 146 4.55 6.59 1.54
N ALA A 147 3.95 6.61 2.74
CA ALA A 147 4.31 7.59 3.74
C ALA A 147 5.64 7.24 4.41
N ILE A 148 6.50 8.23 4.58
CA ILE A 148 7.73 8.16 5.37
C ILE A 148 7.57 9.20 6.49
N CYS A 149 6.81 8.83 7.53
CA CYS A 149 6.42 9.74 8.60
C CYS A 149 7.63 10.29 9.37
N ALA A 150 8.73 9.53 9.46
CA ALA A 150 9.96 9.95 10.14
C ALA A 150 10.55 11.27 9.60
N ILE A 151 10.29 11.55 8.32
CA ILE A 151 10.81 12.73 7.61
C ILE A 151 9.70 13.58 7.01
N ASN A 152 8.44 13.31 7.36
CA ASN A 152 7.26 14.01 6.86
C ASN A 152 7.19 14.07 5.32
N LYS A 153 7.48 12.96 4.65
CA LYS A 153 7.38 12.86 3.18
C LYS A 153 6.41 11.77 2.76
N LEU A 154 5.70 12.02 1.67
CA LEU A 154 4.96 11.01 0.92
C LEU A 154 5.70 10.80 -0.39
N LEU A 155 6.25 9.60 -0.58
CA LEU A 155 6.84 9.19 -1.85
C LEU A 155 5.73 8.74 -2.79
N LEU A 156 5.77 9.23 -4.03
CA LEU A 156 4.86 8.86 -5.12
C LEU A 156 5.69 8.21 -6.24
N LEU A 157 5.17 7.13 -6.81
CA LEU A 157 5.70 6.49 -8.01
C LEU A 157 4.61 6.48 -9.08
N ASP A 158 4.82 7.24 -10.13
CA ASP A 158 3.95 7.23 -11.30
C ASP A 158 4.14 5.91 -12.05
N THR A 159 3.05 5.17 -12.30
CA THR A 159 3.16 3.85 -12.96
C THR A 159 3.31 3.90 -14.47
N ALA A 160 2.93 5.02 -15.09
CA ALA A 160 3.07 5.23 -16.53
C ALA A 160 4.50 5.66 -16.87
N THR A 161 5.04 6.67 -16.19
CA THR A 161 6.40 7.18 -16.45
C THR A 161 7.46 6.41 -15.69
N THR A 162 7.10 5.68 -14.63
CA THR A 162 8.03 5.04 -13.68
C THR A 162 8.94 6.02 -12.95
N GLU A 163 8.51 7.27 -12.84
CA GLU A 163 9.22 8.33 -12.15
C GLU A 163 8.75 8.50 -10.70
N PHE A 164 9.70 8.87 -9.85
CA PHE A 164 9.43 9.16 -8.46
C PHE A 164 9.26 10.67 -8.24
N SER A 165 8.30 11.03 -7.42
CA SER A 165 8.13 12.38 -6.89
C SER A 165 7.82 12.32 -5.39
N SER A 166 7.81 13.47 -4.72
CA SER A 166 7.48 13.51 -3.30
C SER A 166 6.70 14.76 -2.92
N VAL A 167 5.82 14.63 -1.93
CA VAL A 167 5.09 15.75 -1.35
C VAL A 167 5.27 15.76 0.17
N ASN A 168 5.14 16.94 0.78
CA ASN A 168 5.27 17.08 2.22
C ASN A 168 4.04 16.53 2.93
N LEU A 169 4.26 15.75 3.98
CA LEU A 169 3.23 15.34 4.91
C LEU A 169 3.14 16.34 6.08
N PRO A 170 1.97 16.46 6.73
CA PRO A 170 1.87 17.20 7.98
C PRO A 170 2.82 16.64 9.06
N PRO A 171 3.47 17.49 9.87
CA PRO A 171 4.51 17.07 10.81
C PRO A 171 3.99 16.28 12.02
N ASP A 172 2.67 16.26 12.22
CA ASP A 172 2.01 15.61 13.36
C ASP A 172 1.78 14.10 13.16
N LEU A 173 2.26 13.52 12.06
CA LEU A 173 1.91 12.15 11.63
C LEU A 173 2.80 11.03 12.15
N MET A 174 3.86 11.30 12.91
CA MET A 174 4.76 10.26 13.44
C MET A 174 4.02 9.13 14.17
N ASN A 175 3.01 9.49 14.98
CA ASN A 175 2.21 8.55 15.76
C ASN A 175 0.84 8.26 15.12
N HIS A 176 0.73 8.39 13.79
CA HIS A 176 -0.50 8.12 13.07
C HIS A 176 -0.32 6.96 12.10
N GLN A 177 -1.33 6.08 12.03
CA GLN A 177 -1.49 5.23 10.85
C GLN A 177 -2.13 6.06 9.74
N VAL A 178 -1.63 5.91 8.52
CA VAL A 178 -2.13 6.67 7.37
C VAL A 178 -2.63 5.77 6.25
N ALA A 179 -3.66 6.24 5.56
CA ALA A 179 -4.15 5.66 4.31
C ALA A 179 -4.35 6.73 3.26
N PHE A 180 -4.02 6.40 2.02
CA PHE A 180 -4.25 7.27 0.87
C PHE A 180 -5.37 6.72 0.00
N VAL A 181 -6.20 7.64 -0.50
CA VAL A 181 -7.40 7.33 -1.27
C VAL A 181 -7.54 8.30 -2.44
N GLU A 182 -8.32 7.92 -3.44
CA GLU A 182 -8.79 8.86 -4.45
C GLU A 182 -9.91 9.72 -3.84
N ALA A 183 -9.68 11.02 -3.77
CA ALA A 183 -10.66 12.01 -3.34
C ALA A 183 -11.42 12.59 -4.54
N SER A 184 -12.45 13.39 -4.25
CA SER A 184 -13.19 14.12 -5.26
C SER A 184 -12.30 15.02 -6.10
N GLN A 185 -12.71 15.28 -7.34
CA GLN A 185 -12.01 16.16 -8.29
C GLN A 185 -10.60 15.68 -8.67
N GLY A 186 -10.35 14.37 -8.66
CA GLY A 186 -9.06 13.80 -9.09
C GLY A 186 -7.91 14.07 -8.11
N ARG A 187 -8.21 14.40 -6.85
CA ARG A 187 -7.19 14.77 -5.85
C ARG A 187 -6.82 13.58 -4.96
N LEU A 188 -5.64 13.64 -4.35
CA LEU A 188 -5.24 12.64 -3.36
C LEU A 188 -5.85 12.96 -2.00
N GLY A 189 -6.55 12.00 -1.41
CA GLY A 189 -7.06 12.04 -0.06
C GLY A 189 -6.15 11.29 0.92
N MET A 190 -6.10 11.75 2.16
CA MET A 190 -5.37 11.10 3.24
C MET A 190 -6.27 10.97 4.47
N PHE A 191 -6.32 9.76 5.01
CA PHE A 191 -6.82 9.47 6.34
C PHE A 191 -5.64 9.30 7.30
N ALA A 192 -5.69 9.97 8.44
CA ALA A 192 -4.72 9.82 9.52
C ALA A 192 -5.43 9.42 10.80
N LEU A 193 -5.11 8.23 11.31
CA LEU A 193 -5.66 7.64 12.53
C LEU A 193 -4.64 7.77 13.66
N SER A 194 -4.96 8.57 14.68
CA SER A 194 -4.09 8.76 15.85
C SER A 194 -3.90 7.44 16.60
N GLN A 195 -2.65 7.13 16.95
CA GLN A 195 -2.28 6.01 17.82
C GLN A 195 -1.85 6.48 19.23
N VAL A 196 -1.91 7.79 19.51
CA VAL A 196 -1.51 8.33 20.83
C VAL A 196 -2.64 8.10 21.85
N PRO A 197 -2.34 7.59 23.06
CA PRO A 197 -3.32 7.36 24.13
C PRO A 197 -3.72 8.66 24.88
N THR A 198 -3.83 9.79 24.19
CA THR A 198 -4.27 11.05 24.82
C THR A 198 -5.80 11.15 24.78
N HIS A 199 -6.41 10.58 25.81
CA HIS A 199 -7.80 10.75 26.25
C HIS A 199 -8.91 10.35 25.26
N LEU A 200 -9.25 9.07 25.35
CA LEU A 200 -10.59 8.48 25.24
C LEU A 200 -11.28 8.45 23.88
N VAL A 201 -10.76 8.96 22.75
CA VAL A 201 -11.40 8.69 21.45
C VAL A 201 -10.39 8.62 20.29
N PRO A 202 -10.32 7.50 19.55
CA PRO A 202 -9.58 7.42 18.30
C PRO A 202 -10.18 8.38 17.29
N ARG A 203 -9.38 9.33 16.82
CA ARG A 203 -9.80 10.32 15.82
C ARG A 203 -9.22 9.95 14.47
N LEU A 204 -10.09 9.92 13.47
CA LEU A 204 -9.73 9.72 12.09
C LEU A 204 -9.84 11.06 11.35
N ARG A 205 -8.70 11.69 11.04
CA ARG A 205 -8.64 12.95 10.29
C ARG A 205 -8.63 12.66 8.80
N TYR A 206 -9.52 13.29 8.05
CA TYR A 206 -9.52 13.28 6.59
C TYR A 206 -9.03 14.63 6.05
N SER A 207 -8.04 14.57 5.15
CA SER A 207 -7.46 15.71 4.45
C SER A 207 -7.35 15.43 2.96
N ILE A 208 -7.34 16.47 2.14
CA ILE A 208 -7.14 16.38 0.69
C ILE A 208 -5.90 17.20 0.32
N LEU A 209 -5.06 16.67 -0.56
CA LEU A 209 -3.96 17.40 -1.15
C LEU A 209 -4.50 18.40 -2.17
N VAL A 210 -4.21 19.67 -1.96
CA VAL A 210 -4.63 20.77 -2.83
C VAL A 210 -3.37 21.47 -3.33
N SER A 211 -3.19 21.49 -4.65
CA SER A 211 -2.23 22.35 -5.35
C SER A 211 -2.98 23.50 -6.03
N THR A 212 -2.31 24.65 -6.11
CA THR A 212 -2.84 25.90 -6.68
C THR A 212 -2.22 26.21 -8.06
N GLY A 213 -1.39 25.30 -8.60
CA GLY A 213 -0.70 25.39 -9.89
C GLY A 213 0.40 24.32 -10.00
N ASP A 214 1.11 24.28 -11.13
CA ASP A 214 2.13 23.27 -11.43
C ASP A 214 3.37 23.36 -10.52
N ASP A 215 3.73 24.57 -10.08
CA ASP A 215 4.89 24.83 -9.20
C ASP A 215 4.54 24.84 -7.70
N ASP A 216 3.27 24.62 -7.33
CA ASP A 216 2.85 24.60 -5.92
C ASP A 216 3.12 23.20 -5.34
N PRO A 217 3.96 23.06 -4.29
CA PRO A 217 4.26 21.75 -3.67
C PRO A 217 3.04 21.06 -3.06
N GLY A 218 1.89 21.73 -3.06
CA GLY A 218 0.63 21.21 -2.58
C GLY A 218 0.56 21.23 -1.06
N ARG A 219 -0.63 21.51 -0.54
CA ARG A 219 -0.88 21.54 0.90
C ARG A 219 -2.04 20.63 1.25
N TRP A 220 -1.88 19.92 2.37
CA TRP A 220 -2.94 19.10 2.93
C TRP A 220 -3.98 19.98 3.61
N GLN A 221 -5.16 20.07 3.01
CA GLN A 221 -6.29 20.78 3.59
C GLN A 221 -7.16 19.80 4.37
N LYS A 222 -7.26 20.00 5.68
CA LYS A 222 -8.17 19.23 6.56
C LYS A 222 -9.62 19.47 6.12
N LYS A 223 -10.38 18.38 5.97
CA LYS A 223 -11.78 18.42 5.53
C LYS A 223 -12.74 17.96 6.62
N LYS A 224 -12.50 16.79 7.21
CA LYS A 224 -13.38 16.20 8.21
C LYS A 224 -12.57 15.54 9.33
N VAL A 225 -13.15 15.47 10.51
CA VAL A 225 -12.71 14.56 11.58
C VAL A 225 -13.86 13.60 11.80
N VAL A 226 -13.63 12.32 11.55
CA VAL A 226 -14.58 11.27 11.83
C VAL A 226 -14.30 10.78 13.24
N THR A 227 -15.32 10.88 14.09
CA THR A 227 -15.30 10.32 15.44
C THR A 227 -15.59 8.83 15.31
N LEU A 228 -14.61 7.99 15.65
CA LEU A 228 -14.84 6.56 15.78
C LEU A 228 -15.51 6.28 17.14
N SER A 229 -16.21 5.15 17.29
CA SER A 229 -16.89 4.82 18.55
C SER A 229 -15.92 4.90 19.73
N HIS A 230 -16.40 5.47 20.84
CA HIS A 230 -15.59 6.21 21.81
C HIS A 230 -14.70 5.37 22.74
N ASP A 231 -14.48 4.08 22.52
CA ASP A 231 -13.77 3.26 23.52
C ASP A 231 -12.73 2.29 22.92
N TYR A 232 -12.41 2.40 21.63
CA TYR A 232 -11.93 1.24 20.86
C TYR A 232 -10.62 1.48 20.08
N CYS A 233 -9.61 0.63 20.24
CA CYS A 233 -8.36 0.74 19.49
C CYS A 233 -8.54 0.30 18.03
N TYR A 234 -8.60 1.25 17.09
CA TYR A 234 -8.69 0.94 15.66
C TYR A 234 -7.31 0.87 14.99
N GLN A 235 -7.23 0.03 13.97
CA GLN A 235 -6.13 -0.02 13.00
C GLN A 235 -6.66 0.07 11.58
N ILE A 236 -5.90 0.72 10.70
CA ILE A 236 -6.17 0.76 9.26
C ILE A 236 -5.72 -0.56 8.64
N ILE A 237 -6.67 -1.27 8.02
CA ILE A 237 -6.37 -2.49 7.27
C ILE A 237 -6.02 -2.14 5.83
N GLY A 238 -6.69 -1.17 5.22
CA GLY A 238 -6.46 -0.81 3.81
C GLY A 238 -7.64 -0.06 3.20
N VAL A 239 -7.62 0.08 1.89
CA VAL A 239 -8.66 0.79 1.11
C VAL A 239 -9.11 -0.13 -0.01
N ALA A 240 -10.42 -0.24 -0.20
CA ALA A 240 -11.04 -1.24 -1.06
C ALA A 240 -12.45 -0.81 -1.48
N GLY A 241 -12.75 -0.87 -2.78
CA GLY A 241 -14.13 -0.74 -3.29
C GLY A 241 -14.88 0.52 -2.86
N GLY A 242 -14.18 1.65 -2.67
CA GLY A 242 -14.80 2.89 -2.18
C GLY A 242 -14.95 2.98 -0.66
N TYR A 243 -14.28 2.11 0.10
CA TYR A 243 -14.29 2.09 1.55
C TYR A 243 -12.86 2.11 2.13
N LEU A 244 -12.69 2.79 3.26
CA LEU A 244 -11.55 2.59 4.15
C LEU A 244 -11.89 1.46 5.13
N LEU A 245 -11.05 0.45 5.21
CA LEU A 245 -11.25 -0.72 6.05
C LEU A 245 -10.46 -0.57 7.35
N LEU A 246 -11.15 -0.75 8.47
CA LEU A 246 -10.62 -0.63 9.83
C LEU A 246 -10.83 -1.94 10.58
N TYR A 247 -9.88 -2.28 11.45
CA TYR A 247 -9.97 -3.39 12.39
C TYR A 247 -9.99 -2.84 13.81
N LEU A 248 -10.83 -3.43 14.66
CA LEU A 248 -10.81 -3.16 16.09
C LEU A 248 -9.89 -4.15 16.80
N VAL A 249 -8.77 -3.64 17.32
CA VAL A 249 -7.79 -4.38 18.11
C VAL A 249 -8.26 -4.48 19.55
N THR A 250 -8.26 -5.71 20.08
CA THR A 250 -8.64 -6.03 21.45
C THR A 250 -7.52 -6.73 22.23
N ASP A 251 -6.31 -6.73 21.67
CA ASP A 251 -5.21 -7.60 22.11
C ASP A 251 -4.63 -7.18 23.48
N ASN A 252 -4.93 -5.97 23.96
CA ASN A 252 -4.58 -5.51 25.30
C ASN A 252 -5.85 -5.24 26.13
N PRO A 253 -6.45 -6.26 26.78
CA PRO A 253 -7.68 -6.12 27.56
C PRO A 253 -7.54 -5.17 28.75
N ASP A 254 -6.33 -4.97 29.28
CA ASP A 254 -6.04 -4.07 30.40
C ASP A 254 -6.15 -2.58 30.00
N SER A 255 -6.19 -2.30 28.70
CA SER A 255 -6.43 -0.94 28.16
C SER A 255 -7.91 -0.55 28.18
N PHE A 256 -8.82 -1.45 28.58
CA PHE A 256 -10.26 -1.22 28.61
C PHE A 256 -10.80 -1.31 30.04
N PRO A 257 -11.90 -0.60 30.37
CA PRO A 257 -12.57 -0.76 31.66
C PRO A 257 -12.99 -2.22 31.90
N PRO A 258 -12.96 -2.72 33.14
CA PRO A 258 -13.34 -4.11 33.46
C PRO A 258 -14.74 -4.43 32.92
N GLY A 259 -14.85 -5.52 32.15
CA GLY A 259 -16.12 -5.97 31.55
C GLY A 259 -16.62 -5.15 30.34
N LYS A 260 -15.83 -4.19 29.82
CA LYS A 260 -16.17 -3.37 28.65
C LYS A 260 -15.29 -3.64 27.41
N VAL A 261 -14.55 -4.75 27.39
CA VAL A 261 -13.77 -5.13 26.20
C VAL A 261 -14.76 -5.35 25.03
N PRO A 262 -14.65 -4.58 23.93
CA PRO A 262 -15.51 -4.80 22.78
C PRO A 262 -15.31 -6.16 22.15
N ASP A 263 -16.33 -6.62 21.43
CA ASP A 263 -16.09 -7.66 20.42
C ASP A 263 -15.22 -7.11 19.29
N PRO A 264 -14.09 -7.74 18.96
CA PRO A 264 -13.30 -7.36 17.81
C PRO A 264 -14.12 -7.50 16.52
N GLY A 265 -13.70 -6.80 15.48
CA GLY A 265 -14.42 -6.82 14.23
C GLY A 265 -13.85 -5.86 13.20
N CYS A 266 -14.38 -5.99 11.99
CA CYS A 266 -14.03 -5.13 10.88
C CYS A 266 -15.12 -4.13 10.60
N PHE A 267 -14.67 -2.92 10.28
CA PHE A 267 -15.49 -1.78 9.96
C PHE A 267 -15.09 -1.25 8.59
N SER A 268 -16.07 -0.75 7.85
CA SER A 268 -15.91 -0.08 6.58
C SER A 268 -16.41 1.33 6.72
N LEU A 269 -15.56 2.30 6.44
CA LEU A 269 -15.93 3.70 6.34
C LEU A 269 -16.16 4.03 4.87
N ASN A 270 -17.38 4.42 4.51
CA ASN A 270 -17.71 4.83 3.15
C ASN A 270 -16.97 6.12 2.79
N LEU A 271 -16.18 6.11 1.71
CA LEU A 271 -15.36 7.27 1.33
C LEU A 271 -16.18 8.46 0.82
N ARG A 272 -17.44 8.26 0.43
CA ARG A 272 -18.35 9.31 -0.03
C ARG A 272 -19.16 9.90 1.12
N THR A 273 -19.85 9.06 1.90
CA THR A 273 -20.74 9.53 2.98
C THR A 273 -20.00 9.78 4.29
N MET A 274 -18.80 9.19 4.44
CA MET A 274 -18.01 9.20 5.68
C MET A 274 -18.76 8.57 6.85
N GLU A 275 -19.64 7.62 6.56
CA GLU A 275 -20.36 6.79 7.54
C GLU A 275 -19.59 5.50 7.79
N LEU A 276 -19.55 5.09 9.05
CA LEU A 276 -18.83 3.92 9.52
C LEU A 276 -19.84 2.81 9.80
N GLU A 277 -19.62 1.65 9.19
CA GLU A 277 -20.46 0.47 9.40
C GLU A 277 -19.59 -0.72 9.82
N ARG A 278 -20.13 -1.58 10.69
CA ARG A 278 -19.49 -2.84 11.06
C ARG A 278 -19.97 -3.92 10.10
N PHE A 279 -19.05 -4.53 9.36
CA PHE A 279 -19.39 -5.58 8.38
C PHE A 279 -18.98 -6.99 8.83
N SER A 280 -18.15 -7.12 9.88
CA SER A 280 -17.78 -8.43 10.43
C SER A 280 -17.53 -8.39 11.94
N ARG A 281 -17.89 -9.48 12.61
CA ARG A 281 -17.57 -9.74 14.03
C ARG A 281 -16.40 -10.73 14.22
N ASN A 282 -15.76 -11.13 13.12
CA ASN A 282 -14.76 -12.18 13.16
C ASN A 282 -13.49 -11.69 13.87
N ARG A 283 -13.02 -12.47 14.86
CA ARG A 283 -11.83 -12.19 15.67
C ARG A 283 -10.53 -12.55 14.93
N ASP A 284 -10.61 -13.45 13.94
CA ASP A 284 -9.43 -14.08 13.31
C ASP A 284 -8.94 -13.33 12.06
N ILE A 285 -9.16 -12.01 11.99
CA ILE A 285 -8.74 -11.20 10.82
C ILE A 285 -7.34 -10.60 11.01
N LEU A 286 -6.77 -10.68 12.22
CA LEU A 286 -5.40 -10.24 12.51
C LEU A 286 -4.31 -10.82 11.59
N PRO A 287 -4.34 -12.10 11.13
CA PRO A 287 -3.36 -12.60 10.15
C PRO A 287 -3.64 -12.14 8.70
N LEU A 288 -4.72 -11.40 8.44
CA LEU A 288 -5.11 -10.91 7.12
C LEU A 288 -4.73 -9.44 6.88
N GLN A 289 -3.87 -8.83 7.71
CA GLN A 289 -3.30 -7.50 7.42
C GLN A 289 -2.62 -7.53 6.04
N GLY A 290 -3.22 -6.85 5.05
CA GLY A 290 -2.78 -6.86 3.64
C GLY A 290 -3.47 -7.87 2.73
N GLN A 291 -4.45 -8.63 3.23
CA GLN A 291 -5.02 -9.79 2.53
C GLN A 291 -6.52 -9.70 2.19
N LEU A 292 -7.20 -8.61 2.54
CA LEU A 292 -8.60 -8.45 2.16
C LEU A 292 -8.72 -8.37 0.65
N TYR A 293 -9.37 -9.37 0.06
CA TYR A 293 -9.70 -9.39 -1.36
C TYR A 293 -10.66 -8.24 -1.64
N SER A 294 -10.21 -7.28 -2.41
CA SER A 294 -11.08 -6.26 -2.99
C SER A 294 -10.81 -6.17 -4.48
N GLY A 295 -11.88 -6.22 -5.27
CA GLY A 295 -11.79 -6.38 -6.72
C GLY A 295 -11.91 -7.84 -7.12
N PHE A 296 -13.14 -8.27 -7.38
CA PHE A 296 -13.32 -9.34 -8.36
C PHE A 296 -12.80 -8.82 -9.71
N PRO A 297 -12.04 -9.61 -10.49
CA PRO A 297 -11.88 -9.29 -11.90
C PRO A 297 -13.29 -9.13 -12.51
N PRO A 298 -13.49 -8.26 -13.52
CA PRO A 298 -14.81 -7.97 -14.10
C PRO A 298 -15.57 -9.22 -14.63
N TYR A 299 -14.92 -10.38 -14.69
CA TYR A 299 -15.50 -11.67 -15.07
C TYR A 299 -16.10 -12.49 -13.90
N LEU A 300 -16.03 -12.00 -12.66
CA LEU A 300 -16.65 -12.62 -11.48
C LEU A 300 -17.73 -11.72 -10.87
N SER A 301 -18.49 -11.03 -11.72
CA SER A 301 -19.84 -10.61 -11.36
C SER A 301 -20.63 -11.84 -10.90
N PRO A 302 -21.39 -11.81 -9.79
CA PRO A 302 -22.36 -12.86 -9.53
C PRO A 302 -23.30 -12.94 -10.73
N PRO A 303 -23.78 -14.14 -11.12
CA PRO A 303 -24.74 -14.25 -12.20
C PRO A 303 -25.91 -13.32 -11.88
N THR A 304 -26.20 -12.39 -12.79
CA THR A 304 -27.41 -11.60 -12.73
C THR A 304 -28.57 -12.59 -12.77
N ILE A 305 -29.37 -12.64 -11.70
CA ILE A 305 -30.65 -13.37 -11.69
C ILE A 305 -31.62 -12.65 -12.63
#